data_AF-A0A970AZF4-F1
#
_entry.id   AF-A0A970AZF4-F1
#
_cell.length_a   1.000
_cell.length_b   1.000
_cell.length_c   1.000
_cell.angle_alpha   90.00
_cell.angle_beta   90.00
_cell.angle_gamma   90.00
#
_symmetry.space_group_name_H-M   'P 1'
#
loop_
_entity.id
_entity.type
_entity.pdbx_description
1 polymer ?
#
loop_
_entity_poly.entity_id
_entity_poly.type
_entity_poly.pdbx_seq_one_letter_code
_entity_poly.pdbx_strand_id
1 'polypeptide(L)'
;MKILIKSDFRFTFVGDFKIDEFKVLIEKYLGSLPNTGRKEKYVDDGVRVERGLVKYEVYENLEDQSTHYRAYVKDFKNNVKNRFKVYITQNLIKRMLHEEIREKQNLVYSISVQNYGITKIPDEKYTLVINFDCDPKNKDKIFTEIDKVLEKIKKGDFPQNYLDDAIKREVTNYQINKESNRWLVGAISGYYEDNEPLQMINSIDYIVKSINKNDIKKFANVTFKDKFIQASLMPK
;
A
#
# COMPACT_ATOMS: atom_id res chain seq x y z
N MET A 1 -25.50 -4.29 10.64
CA MET A 1 -26.71 -4.93 10.06
C MET A 1 -26.46 -5.16 8.58
N LYS A 2 -26.68 -6.37 8.05
CA LYS A 2 -26.55 -6.66 6.61
C LYS A 2 -27.93 -6.55 5.98
N ILE A 3 -28.09 -5.69 4.99
CA ILE A 3 -29.33 -5.55 4.24
C ILE A 3 -29.00 -5.87 2.81
N LEU A 4 -29.47 -7.03 2.38
CA LEU A 4 -29.39 -7.48 1.00
C LEU A 4 -30.55 -6.82 0.25
N ILE A 5 -30.27 -5.71 -0.42
CA ILE A 5 -31.19 -5.19 -1.44
C ILE A 5 -31.02 -6.08 -2.68
N LYS A 6 -32.12 -6.43 -3.35
CA LYS A 6 -32.15 -7.40 -4.45
C LYS A 6 -31.61 -6.82 -5.77
N SER A 7 -30.35 -6.46 -5.78
CA SER A 7 -29.42 -6.35 -6.93
C SER A 7 -28.02 -6.62 -6.35
N ASP A 8 -26.97 -6.83 -7.15
CA ASP A 8 -25.65 -7.24 -6.61
C ASP A 8 -24.93 -6.18 -5.74
N PHE A 9 -25.64 -5.13 -5.31
CA PHE A 9 -25.12 -4.08 -4.43
C PHE A 9 -25.09 -4.51 -2.97
N ARG A 10 -24.00 -4.12 -2.29
CA ARG A 10 -23.83 -4.27 -0.85
C ARG A 10 -23.65 -2.88 -0.22
N PHE A 11 -24.54 -2.52 0.68
CA PHE A 11 -24.46 -1.27 1.43
C PHE A 11 -23.95 -1.56 2.84
N THR A 12 -22.90 -0.85 3.25
CA THR A 12 -22.30 -0.95 4.58
C THR A 12 -22.54 0.36 5.33
N PHE A 13 -23.15 0.26 6.51
CA PHE A 13 -23.41 1.41 7.39
C PHE A 13 -22.74 1.19 8.74
N VAL A 14 -22.03 2.22 9.22
CA VAL A 14 -21.43 2.27 10.56
C VAL A 14 -21.71 3.64 11.15
N GLY A 15 -22.24 3.65 12.38
CA GLY A 15 -22.59 4.86 13.11
C GLY A 15 -23.36 4.50 14.37
N ASP A 16 -23.70 5.53 15.12
CA ASP A 16 -24.58 5.41 16.28
C ASP A 16 -26.01 5.66 15.84
N PHE A 17 -26.81 4.59 15.75
CA PHE A 17 -28.22 4.67 15.40
C PHE A 17 -29.00 3.53 16.03
N LYS A 18 -30.26 3.81 16.37
CA LYS A 18 -31.20 2.78 16.80
C LYS A 18 -31.59 1.93 15.59
N ILE A 19 -31.43 0.63 15.73
CA ILE A 19 -31.63 -0.32 14.63
C ILE A 19 -33.03 -0.24 14.04
N ASP A 20 -34.07 -0.12 14.87
CA ASP A 20 -35.45 -0.16 14.38
C ASP A 20 -35.83 1.12 13.63
N GLU A 21 -35.39 2.30 14.09
CA GLU A 21 -35.57 3.56 13.36
C GLU A 21 -34.79 3.54 12.03
N PHE A 22 -33.58 2.98 12.04
CA PHE A 22 -32.75 2.92 10.84
C PHE A 22 -33.30 1.97 9.77
N LYS A 23 -33.88 0.82 10.18
CA LYS A 23 -34.55 -0.11 9.25
C LYS A 23 -35.64 0.57 8.43
N VAL A 24 -36.48 1.40 9.07
CA VAL A 24 -37.55 2.14 8.39
C VAL A 24 -36.98 3.04 7.29
N LEU A 25 -35.85 3.71 7.54
CA LEU A 25 -35.20 4.56 6.54
C LEU A 25 -34.64 3.74 5.37
N ILE A 26 -34.03 2.59 5.66
CA ILE A 26 -33.51 1.70 4.61
C ILE A 26 -34.64 1.17 3.74
N GLU A 27 -35.75 0.73 4.34
CA GLU A 27 -36.92 0.26 3.59
C GLU A 27 -37.45 1.37 2.68
N LYS A 28 -37.57 2.59 3.19
CA LYS A 28 -38.03 3.75 2.42
C LYS A 28 -37.12 4.09 1.23
N TYR A 29 -35.81 4.16 1.46
CA TYR A 29 -34.86 4.72 0.46
C TYR A 29 -34.16 3.67 -0.40
N LEU A 30 -33.95 2.46 0.12
CA LEU A 30 -33.21 1.42 -0.57
C LEU A 30 -34.08 0.20 -0.88
N GLY A 31 -35.10 -0.07 -0.07
CA GLY A 31 -36.04 -1.19 -0.28
C GLY A 31 -36.91 -1.02 -1.52
N SER A 32 -37.12 0.21 -1.97
CA SER A 32 -37.90 0.55 -3.18
C SER A 32 -37.09 0.50 -4.48
N LEU A 33 -35.78 0.21 -4.43
CA LEU A 33 -34.95 0.14 -5.64
C LEU A 33 -35.38 -1.02 -6.54
N PRO A 34 -35.48 -0.81 -7.86
CA PRO A 34 -35.90 -1.84 -8.80
C PRO A 34 -34.90 -2.99 -8.83
N ASN A 35 -35.43 -4.22 -8.78
CA ASN A 35 -34.64 -5.45 -8.89
C ASN A 35 -34.64 -5.93 -10.35
N THR A 36 -33.47 -5.88 -11.00
CA THR A 36 -33.27 -6.37 -12.35
C THR A 36 -32.71 -7.80 -12.41
N GLY A 37 -32.36 -8.40 -11.27
CA GLY A 37 -31.70 -9.71 -11.19
C GLY A 37 -30.29 -9.74 -11.78
N ARG A 38 -29.73 -8.57 -12.15
CA ARG A 38 -28.40 -8.46 -12.77
C ARG A 38 -27.33 -8.86 -11.76
N LYS A 39 -26.44 -9.77 -12.17
CA LYS A 39 -25.16 -10.02 -11.50
C LYS A 39 -24.07 -9.32 -12.27
N GLU A 40 -23.31 -8.50 -11.58
CA GLU A 40 -22.20 -7.79 -12.20
C GLU A 40 -20.96 -8.68 -12.17
N LYS A 41 -20.22 -8.66 -13.28
CA LYS A 41 -18.90 -9.26 -13.36
C LYS A 41 -17.97 -8.18 -13.87
N TYR A 42 -16.78 -8.09 -13.29
CA TYR A 42 -15.75 -7.24 -13.85
C TYR A 42 -15.38 -7.76 -15.24
N VAL A 43 -15.10 -6.83 -16.15
CA VAL A 43 -14.47 -7.14 -17.44
C VAL A 43 -12.99 -6.88 -17.28
N ASP A 44 -12.16 -7.83 -17.67
CA ASP A 44 -10.72 -7.67 -17.69
C ASP A 44 -10.29 -7.27 -19.11
N ASP A 45 -9.95 -6.00 -19.29
CA ASP A 45 -9.54 -5.44 -20.58
C ASP A 45 -8.11 -5.84 -20.98
N GLY A 46 -7.44 -6.69 -20.19
CA GLY A 46 -6.08 -7.16 -20.47
C GLY A 46 -4.98 -6.11 -20.24
N VAL A 47 -5.34 -4.91 -19.77
CA VAL A 47 -4.38 -3.86 -19.43
C VAL A 47 -3.56 -4.29 -18.22
N ARG A 48 -2.23 -4.32 -18.38
CA ARG A 48 -1.29 -4.69 -17.33
C ARG A 48 -0.23 -3.62 -17.17
N VAL A 49 0.25 -3.47 -15.93
CA VAL A 49 1.39 -2.60 -15.64
C VAL A 49 2.66 -3.36 -16.00
N GLU A 50 3.63 -2.66 -16.56
CA GLU A 50 4.96 -3.22 -16.83
C GLU A 50 5.61 -3.74 -15.53
N ARG A 51 6.25 -4.91 -15.61
CA ARG A 51 6.88 -5.60 -14.46
C ARG A 51 8.37 -5.87 -14.69
N GLY A 52 8.86 -5.65 -15.90
CA GLY A 52 10.24 -5.77 -16.32
C GLY A 52 11.09 -4.56 -15.94
N LEU A 53 12.33 -4.58 -16.42
CA LEU A 53 13.23 -3.45 -16.31
C LEU A 53 12.88 -2.43 -17.40
N VAL A 54 12.40 -1.27 -17.00
CA VAL A 54 12.20 -0.13 -17.90
C VAL A 54 12.89 1.08 -17.30
N LYS A 55 13.72 1.75 -18.10
CA LYS A 55 14.36 3.02 -17.74
C LYS A 55 14.04 4.04 -18.81
N TYR A 56 13.52 5.19 -18.42
CA TYR A 56 13.34 6.32 -19.34
C TYR A 56 13.64 7.63 -18.63
N GLU A 57 14.17 8.58 -19.40
CA GLU A 57 14.49 9.92 -18.94
C GLU A 57 13.86 10.94 -19.89
N VAL A 58 13.28 11.98 -19.32
CA VAL A 58 12.62 13.08 -20.04
C VAL A 58 13.27 14.38 -19.58
N TYR A 59 13.63 15.25 -20.52
CA TYR A 59 14.31 16.54 -20.27
C TYR A 59 13.31 17.68 -20.47
N GLU A 60 12.36 17.81 -19.55
CA GLU A 60 11.26 18.77 -19.66
C GLU A 60 10.95 19.46 -18.33
N ASN A 61 11.75 19.26 -17.28
CA ASN A 61 11.52 19.96 -16.03
C ASN A 61 11.81 21.45 -16.19
N LEU A 62 10.87 22.28 -15.74
CA LEU A 62 11.02 23.74 -15.77
C LEU A 62 11.87 24.28 -14.63
N GLU A 63 12.07 23.48 -13.59
CA GLU A 63 12.90 23.81 -12.45
C GLU A 63 14.31 23.22 -12.62
N ASP A 64 15.32 23.86 -12.01
CA ASP A 64 16.72 23.41 -12.01
C ASP A 64 16.98 22.19 -11.08
N GLN A 65 15.98 21.34 -10.91
CA GLN A 65 16.07 20.09 -10.15
C GLN A 65 15.56 18.92 -10.98
N SER A 66 15.93 17.70 -10.59
CA SER A 66 15.44 16.49 -11.21
C SER A 66 14.56 15.69 -10.26
N THR A 67 13.48 15.12 -10.80
CA THR A 67 12.54 14.25 -10.08
C THR A 67 12.68 12.83 -10.58
N HIS A 68 12.76 11.88 -9.66
CA HIS A 68 13.04 10.49 -9.96
C HIS A 68 12.06 9.54 -9.29
N TYR A 69 11.72 8.47 -9.99
CA TYR A 69 10.88 7.39 -9.51
C TYR A 69 11.56 6.05 -9.74
N ARG A 70 11.39 5.13 -8.79
CA ARG A 70 11.67 3.70 -8.94
C ARG A 70 10.49 2.90 -8.41
N ALA A 71 9.80 2.18 -9.30
CA ALA A 71 8.64 1.38 -8.98
C ALA A 71 8.93 -0.12 -9.06
N TYR A 72 8.53 -0.85 -8.02
CA TYR A 72 8.52 -2.31 -7.96
C TYR A 72 7.07 -2.78 -8.01
N VAL A 73 6.72 -3.50 -9.08
CA VAL A 73 5.40 -4.11 -9.26
C VAL A 73 5.56 -5.61 -9.18
N LYS A 74 4.81 -6.26 -8.27
CA LYS A 74 4.89 -7.71 -8.06
C LYS A 74 3.51 -8.30 -7.84
N ASP A 75 3.38 -9.55 -8.28
CA ASP A 75 2.26 -10.39 -7.89
C ASP A 75 2.15 -10.44 -6.36
N PHE A 76 0.93 -10.41 -5.88
CA PHE A 76 0.65 -10.38 -4.46
C PHE A 76 -0.35 -11.46 -4.10
N LYS A 77 -0.18 -12.06 -2.93
CA LYS A 77 -1.29 -12.78 -2.30
C LYS A 77 -1.89 -11.87 -1.25
N ASN A 78 -3.07 -11.33 -1.54
CA ASN A 78 -3.78 -10.36 -0.73
C ASN A 78 -4.39 -11.03 0.49
N ASN A 79 -3.67 -10.97 1.61
CA ASN A 79 -4.16 -11.32 2.93
C ASN A 79 -3.58 -10.34 3.96
N VAL A 80 -4.24 -10.22 5.11
CA VAL A 80 -3.86 -9.29 6.19
C VAL A 80 -2.37 -9.33 6.51
N LYS A 81 -1.78 -10.52 6.75
CA LYS A 81 -0.36 -10.61 7.12
C LYS A 81 0.55 -10.04 6.03
N ASN A 82 0.28 -10.36 4.76
CA ASN A 82 1.06 -9.84 3.65
C ASN A 82 0.89 -8.32 3.47
N ARG A 83 -0.33 -7.77 3.64
CA ARG A 83 -0.56 -6.31 3.58
C ARG A 83 0.33 -5.58 4.60
N PHE A 84 0.37 -6.07 5.84
CA PHE A 84 1.22 -5.50 6.88
C PHE A 84 2.72 -5.69 6.64
N LYS A 85 3.16 -6.78 5.96
CA LYS A 85 4.55 -6.89 5.51
C LYS A 85 4.94 -5.77 4.54
N VAL A 86 4.04 -5.39 3.63
CA VAL A 86 4.26 -4.24 2.72
C VAL A 86 4.39 -2.95 3.53
N TYR A 87 3.46 -2.65 4.43
CA TYR A 87 3.45 -1.42 5.22
C TYR A 87 4.69 -1.30 6.13
N ILE A 88 5.04 -2.38 6.83
CA ILE A 88 6.23 -2.42 7.70
C ILE A 88 7.51 -2.24 6.88
N THR A 89 7.64 -2.96 5.75
CA THR A 89 8.82 -2.84 4.89
C THR A 89 8.94 -1.44 4.28
N GLN A 90 7.81 -0.82 3.89
CA GLN A 90 7.77 0.56 3.43
C GLN A 90 8.29 1.52 4.51
N ASN A 91 7.82 1.39 5.76
CA ASN A 91 8.29 2.23 6.88
C ASN A 91 9.80 2.05 7.14
N LEU A 92 10.30 0.81 7.09
CA LEU A 92 11.73 0.50 7.25
C LEU A 92 12.58 1.17 6.17
N ILE A 93 12.22 0.98 4.89
CA ILE A 93 12.97 1.56 3.77
C ILE A 93 12.92 3.08 3.85
N LYS A 94 11.74 3.66 4.12
CA LYS A 94 11.60 5.12 4.27
C LYS A 94 12.55 5.67 5.32
N ARG A 95 12.58 5.07 6.51
CA ARG A 95 13.48 5.46 7.59
C ARG A 95 14.95 5.37 7.17
N MET A 96 15.37 4.23 6.62
CA MET A 96 16.77 4.03 6.24
C MET A 96 17.21 4.96 5.09
N LEU A 97 16.33 5.24 4.13
CA LEU A 97 16.64 6.20 3.06
C LEU A 97 16.77 7.63 3.60
N HIS A 98 15.94 8.02 4.57
CA HIS A 98 16.05 9.33 5.23
C HIS A 98 17.39 9.46 5.95
N GLU A 99 17.73 8.49 6.79
CA GLU A 99 18.99 8.50 7.54
C GLU A 99 20.22 8.48 6.61
N GLU A 100 20.25 7.59 5.61
CA GLU A 100 21.44 7.40 4.77
C GLU A 100 21.62 8.46 3.68
N ILE A 101 20.54 8.97 3.09
CA ILE A 101 20.61 9.83 1.89
C ILE A 101 20.31 11.28 2.24
N ARG A 102 19.27 11.53 3.04
CA ARG A 102 18.84 12.88 3.42
C ARG A 102 19.70 13.45 4.55
N GLU A 103 19.88 12.70 5.63
CA GLU A 103 20.54 13.21 6.84
C GLU A 103 22.07 13.11 6.75
N LYS A 104 22.62 11.94 6.42
CA LYS A 104 24.08 11.74 6.38
C LYS A 104 24.75 12.37 5.15
N GLN A 105 24.13 12.26 3.98
CA GLN A 105 24.75 12.68 2.72
C GLN A 105 24.18 13.97 2.14
N ASN A 106 23.01 14.42 2.62
CA ASN A 106 22.33 15.63 2.18
C ASN A 106 22.18 15.73 0.64
N LEU A 107 21.83 14.61 -0.02
CA LEU A 107 21.80 14.54 -1.49
C LEU A 107 20.45 14.89 -2.11
N VAL A 108 19.37 14.86 -1.31
CA VAL A 108 17.98 14.95 -1.78
C VAL A 108 17.26 16.11 -1.10
N TYR A 109 16.43 16.82 -1.87
CA TYR A 109 15.46 17.79 -1.32
C TYR A 109 14.29 17.06 -0.68
N SER A 110 13.81 16.02 -1.37
CA SER A 110 12.73 15.15 -0.92
C SER A 110 13.10 13.69 -1.24
N ILE A 111 12.73 12.76 -0.36
CA ILE A 111 12.76 11.33 -0.66
C ILE A 111 11.63 10.63 0.09
N SER A 112 10.94 9.73 -0.59
CA SER A 112 9.72 9.13 -0.10
C SER A 112 9.60 7.69 -0.61
N VAL A 113 8.92 6.86 0.18
CA VAL A 113 8.57 5.49 -0.19
C VAL A 113 7.07 5.34 0.03
N GLN A 114 6.37 5.01 -1.04
CA GLN A 114 4.92 4.93 -1.07
C GLN A 114 4.49 3.55 -1.55
N ASN A 115 3.45 3.01 -0.92
CA ASN A 115 2.68 1.92 -1.48
C ASN A 115 1.55 2.52 -2.31
N TYR A 116 1.62 2.35 -3.64
CA TYR A 116 0.63 2.86 -4.59
C TYR A 116 -0.58 1.94 -4.77
N GLY A 117 -0.72 0.96 -3.88
CA GLY A 117 -1.92 0.14 -3.78
C GLY A 117 -1.61 -1.35 -3.76
N ILE A 118 -2.55 -2.07 -3.15
CA ILE A 118 -2.69 -3.50 -3.25
C ILE A 118 -3.97 -3.72 -4.03
N THR A 119 -3.84 -4.19 -5.26
CA THR A 119 -4.96 -4.47 -6.16
C THR A 119 -5.25 -5.95 -6.12
N LYS A 120 -6.53 -6.34 -6.06
CA LYS A 120 -6.95 -7.75 -6.13
C LYS A 120 -7.55 -8.14 -7.48
N ILE A 121 -8.31 -7.22 -8.08
CA ILE A 121 -9.06 -7.45 -9.32
C ILE A 121 -8.67 -6.35 -10.32
N PRO A 122 -8.53 -6.66 -11.62
CA PRO A 122 -8.48 -8.01 -12.22
C PRO A 122 -7.10 -8.68 -12.06
N ASP A 123 -6.08 -7.92 -11.64
CA ASP A 123 -4.69 -8.34 -11.55
C ASP A 123 -4.18 -8.19 -10.12
N GLU A 124 -3.96 -9.31 -9.41
CA GLU A 124 -3.59 -9.30 -8.00
C GLU A 124 -2.12 -8.92 -7.81
N LYS A 125 -1.86 -7.69 -7.37
CA LYS A 125 -0.51 -7.11 -7.27
C LYS A 125 -0.37 -6.07 -6.17
N TYR A 126 0.87 -5.74 -5.85
CA TYR A 126 1.21 -4.52 -5.11
C TYR A 126 2.26 -3.71 -5.85
N THR A 127 2.24 -2.40 -5.60
CA THR A 127 3.20 -1.45 -6.18
C THR A 127 3.87 -0.65 -5.08
N LEU A 128 5.20 -0.75 -4.99
CA LEU A 128 6.01 0.07 -4.09
C LEU A 128 6.88 1.02 -4.91
N VAL A 129 6.78 2.31 -4.64
CA VAL A 129 7.49 3.36 -5.36
C VAL A 129 8.39 4.12 -4.41
N ILE A 130 9.65 4.25 -4.78
CA ILE A 130 10.60 5.19 -4.19
C ILE A 130 10.63 6.40 -5.10
N ASN A 131 10.43 7.60 -4.56
CA ASN A 131 10.56 8.83 -5.33
C ASN A 131 11.44 9.83 -4.59
N PHE A 132 12.19 10.64 -5.34
CA PHE A 132 13.05 11.67 -4.77
C PHE A 132 13.28 12.82 -5.75
N ASP A 133 13.55 13.99 -5.18
CA ASP A 133 13.95 15.20 -5.91
C ASP A 133 15.38 15.58 -5.49
N CYS A 134 16.23 15.95 -6.45
CA CYS A 134 17.63 16.28 -6.17
C CYS A 134 18.24 17.23 -7.20
N ASP A 135 19.45 17.69 -6.92
CA ASP A 135 20.34 18.25 -7.95
C ASP A 135 20.60 17.17 -9.02
N PRO A 136 20.43 17.46 -10.33
CA PRO A 136 20.60 16.51 -11.42
C PRO A 136 21.91 15.72 -11.38
N LYS A 137 23.00 16.32 -10.89
CA LYS A 137 24.32 15.66 -10.81
C LYS A 137 24.36 14.52 -9.77
N ASN A 138 23.43 14.52 -8.81
CA ASN A 138 23.38 13.53 -7.73
C ASN A 138 22.56 12.28 -8.10
N LYS A 139 21.83 12.28 -9.22
CA LYS A 139 20.91 11.21 -9.65
C LYS A 139 21.50 9.80 -9.48
N ASP A 140 22.62 9.53 -10.16
CA ASP A 140 23.19 8.18 -10.22
C ASP A 140 23.76 7.73 -8.86
N LYS A 141 24.31 8.69 -8.11
CA LYS A 141 24.77 8.45 -6.74
C LYS A 141 23.60 8.05 -5.84
N ILE A 142 22.47 8.77 -5.90
CA ILE A 142 21.29 8.47 -5.07
C ILE A 142 20.71 7.11 -5.40
N PHE A 143 20.59 6.75 -6.69
CA PHE A 143 20.14 5.41 -7.07
C PHE A 143 21.06 4.30 -6.53
N THR A 144 22.37 4.52 -6.56
CA THR A 144 23.35 3.60 -5.97
C THR A 144 23.18 3.47 -4.46
N GLU A 145 22.92 4.56 -3.74
CA GLU A 145 22.65 4.53 -2.30
C GLU A 145 21.32 3.85 -1.95
N ILE A 146 20.29 4.03 -2.79
CA ILE A 146 19.03 3.29 -2.68
C ILE A 146 19.30 1.78 -2.78
N ASP A 147 20.11 1.34 -3.76
CA ASP A 147 20.45 -0.07 -3.94
C ASP A 147 21.16 -0.64 -2.69
N LYS A 148 22.10 0.10 -2.11
CA LYS A 148 22.77 -0.29 -0.86
C LYS A 148 21.78 -0.47 0.30
N VAL A 149 20.82 0.44 0.45
CA VAL A 149 19.79 0.34 1.50
C VAL A 149 18.88 -0.87 1.25
N LEU A 150 18.45 -1.11 0.01
CA LEU A 150 17.62 -2.26 -0.31
C LEU A 150 18.36 -3.59 -0.08
N GLU A 151 19.67 -3.65 -0.36
CA GLU A 151 20.51 -4.80 -0.05
C GLU A 151 20.62 -5.08 1.45
N LYS A 152 20.77 -4.02 2.27
CA LYS A 152 20.72 -4.17 3.74
C LYS A 152 19.39 -4.79 4.20
N ILE A 153 18.26 -4.31 3.67
CA ILE A 153 16.93 -4.87 3.97
C ILE A 153 16.82 -6.34 3.54
N LYS A 154 17.30 -6.70 2.33
CA LYS A 154 17.31 -8.08 1.83
C LYS A 154 18.13 -9.03 2.71
N LYS A 155 19.22 -8.54 3.28
CA LYS A 155 20.09 -9.30 4.21
C LYS A 155 19.54 -9.34 5.64
N GLY A 156 18.62 -8.43 5.98
CA GLY A 156 18.14 -8.22 7.35
C GLY A 156 19.12 -7.43 8.21
N ASP A 157 20.03 -6.71 7.55
CA ASP A 157 21.08 -5.88 8.14
C ASP A 157 20.53 -4.50 8.48
N PHE A 158 19.64 -4.47 9.47
CA PHE A 158 19.11 -3.25 10.05
C PHE A 158 18.85 -3.44 11.56
N PRO A 159 18.90 -2.36 12.35
CA PRO A 159 18.68 -2.44 13.80
C PRO A 159 17.31 -3.04 14.13
N GLN A 160 17.24 -3.89 15.16
CA GLN A 160 15.99 -4.55 15.53
C GLN A 160 14.91 -3.54 15.94
N ASN A 161 15.28 -2.48 16.66
CA ASN A 161 14.36 -1.43 17.06
C ASN A 161 13.68 -0.74 15.87
N TYR A 162 14.25 -0.75 14.66
CA TYR A 162 13.60 -0.16 13.48
C TYR A 162 12.37 -0.97 13.09
N LEU A 163 12.46 -2.30 13.20
CA LEU A 163 11.33 -3.19 12.97
C LEU A 163 10.30 -3.06 14.09
N ASP A 164 10.75 -3.01 15.34
CA ASP A 164 9.86 -2.88 16.50
C ASP A 164 9.07 -1.56 16.43
N ASP A 165 9.72 -0.46 16.07
CA ASP A 165 9.08 0.85 15.85
C ASP A 165 8.05 0.81 14.72
N ALA A 166 8.39 0.15 13.59
CA ALA A 166 7.50 0.00 12.45
C ALA A 166 6.27 -0.86 12.81
N ILE A 167 6.45 -1.96 13.54
CA ILE A 167 5.36 -2.80 14.06
C ILE A 167 4.48 -2.00 15.01
N LYS A 168 5.08 -1.28 15.98
CA LYS A 168 4.36 -0.45 16.94
C LYS A 168 3.54 0.61 16.24
N ARG A 169 4.09 1.28 15.22
CA ARG A 169 3.38 2.27 14.41
C ARG A 169 2.13 1.66 13.76
N GLU A 170 2.24 0.50 13.10
CA GLU A 170 1.09 -0.13 12.45
C GLU A 170 0.03 -0.60 13.45
N VAL A 171 0.46 -1.13 14.60
CA VAL A 171 -0.45 -1.47 15.71
C VAL A 171 -1.20 -0.23 16.21
N THR A 172 -0.49 0.86 16.50
CA THR A 172 -1.10 2.10 16.97
C THR A 172 -2.05 2.70 15.93
N ASN A 173 -1.65 2.74 14.65
CA ASN A 173 -2.51 3.19 13.57
C ASN A 173 -3.80 2.37 13.51
N TYR A 174 -3.69 1.05 13.66
CA TYR A 174 -4.84 0.17 13.69
C TYR A 174 -5.78 0.46 14.88
N GLN A 175 -5.23 0.67 16.09
CA GLN A 175 -6.03 1.01 17.27
C GLN A 175 -6.79 2.34 17.13
N ILE A 176 -6.19 3.34 16.47
CA ILE A 176 -6.86 4.61 16.17
C ILE A 176 -7.94 4.41 15.10
N ASN A 177 -7.60 3.70 14.03
CA ASN A 177 -8.47 3.50 12.89
C ASN A 177 -9.75 2.74 13.24
N LYS A 178 -9.69 1.73 14.11
CA LYS A 178 -10.88 0.96 14.53
C LYS A 178 -11.92 1.80 15.28
N GLU A 179 -11.58 3.00 15.75
CA GLU A 179 -12.52 3.93 16.39
C GLU A 179 -13.21 4.85 15.37
N SER A 180 -12.74 4.87 14.13
CA SER A 180 -13.30 5.72 13.06
C SER A 180 -14.41 5.01 12.29
N ASN A 181 -15.61 5.58 12.27
CA ASN A 181 -16.72 5.11 11.43
C ASN A 181 -16.31 5.01 9.95
N ARG A 182 -15.55 5.99 9.44
CA ARG A 182 -15.08 6.01 8.05
C ARG A 182 -14.19 4.81 7.76
N TRP A 183 -13.25 4.52 8.65
CA TRP A 183 -12.36 3.38 8.50
C TRP A 183 -13.14 2.06 8.62
N LEU A 184 -14.04 1.94 9.60
CA LEU A 184 -14.85 0.75 9.81
C LEU A 184 -15.74 0.42 8.61
N VAL A 185 -16.39 1.42 7.99
CA VAL A 185 -17.15 1.20 6.74
C VAL A 185 -16.26 0.62 5.65
N GLY A 186 -15.07 1.19 5.46
CA GLY A 186 -14.09 0.71 4.49
C GLY A 186 -13.59 -0.70 4.79
N ALA A 187 -13.23 -0.98 6.04
CA ALA A 187 -12.72 -2.28 6.47
C ALA A 187 -13.77 -3.39 6.31
N ILE A 188 -15.00 -3.14 6.77
CA ILE A 188 -16.11 -4.10 6.64
C ILE A 188 -16.40 -4.38 5.16
N SER A 189 -16.46 -3.34 4.33
CA SER A 189 -16.69 -3.49 2.89
C SER A 189 -15.55 -4.28 2.23
N GLY A 190 -14.30 -3.95 2.56
CA GLY A 190 -13.12 -4.67 2.06
C GLY A 190 -13.09 -6.14 2.46
N TYR A 191 -13.38 -6.51 3.71
CA TYR A 191 -13.48 -7.92 4.12
C TYR A 191 -14.52 -8.69 3.30
N TYR A 192 -15.64 -8.03 3.01
CA TYR A 192 -16.73 -8.58 2.24
C TYR A 192 -16.43 -8.73 0.76
N GLU A 193 -15.69 -7.80 0.16
CA GLU A 193 -15.17 -7.86 -1.21
C GLU A 193 -14.07 -8.91 -1.33
N ASP A 194 -13.22 -9.01 -0.30
CA ASP A 194 -12.08 -9.90 -0.27
C ASP A 194 -12.42 -11.34 0.14
N ASN A 195 -13.66 -11.60 0.55
CA ASN A 195 -14.11 -12.86 1.17
C ASN A 195 -13.26 -13.24 2.41
N GLU A 196 -12.88 -12.24 3.19
CA GLU A 196 -12.18 -12.40 4.47
C GLU A 196 -13.19 -12.39 5.65
N PRO A 197 -12.94 -13.16 6.73
CA PRO A 197 -13.82 -13.14 7.90
C PRO A 197 -13.79 -11.79 8.61
N LEU A 198 -14.96 -11.23 8.96
CA LEU A 198 -15.05 -9.96 9.71
C LEU A 198 -14.32 -10.03 11.06
N GLN A 199 -14.28 -11.22 11.69
CA GLN A 199 -13.60 -11.46 12.96
C GLN A 199 -12.08 -11.23 12.88
N MET A 200 -11.51 -11.18 11.67
CA MET A 200 -10.09 -10.91 11.44
C MET A 200 -9.66 -9.57 12.08
N ILE A 201 -10.57 -8.59 12.18
CA ILE A 201 -10.36 -7.32 12.88
C ILE A 201 -9.82 -7.55 14.31
N ASN A 202 -10.29 -8.57 15.01
CA ASN A 202 -9.87 -8.85 16.39
C ASN A 202 -8.46 -9.44 16.49
N SER A 203 -7.91 -9.93 15.38
CA SER A 203 -6.61 -10.62 15.33
C SER A 203 -5.51 -9.81 14.66
N ILE A 204 -5.81 -8.62 14.12
CA ILE A 204 -4.82 -7.78 13.40
C ILE A 204 -3.59 -7.53 14.27
N ASP A 205 -3.77 -7.07 15.51
CA ASP A 205 -2.66 -6.76 16.43
C ASP A 205 -1.69 -7.94 16.59
N TYR A 206 -2.22 -9.14 16.84
CA TYR A 206 -1.43 -10.36 16.94
C TYR A 206 -0.71 -10.71 15.62
N ILE A 207 -1.40 -10.57 14.48
CA ILE A 207 -0.83 -10.83 13.17
C ILE A 207 0.33 -9.89 12.87
N VAL A 208 0.17 -8.58 13.13
CA VAL A 208 1.22 -7.57 12.91
C VAL A 208 2.41 -7.85 13.81
N LYS A 209 2.18 -8.12 15.10
CA LYS A 209 3.25 -8.46 16.07
C LYS A 209 3.97 -9.77 15.76
N SER A 210 3.36 -10.68 14.99
CA SER A 210 4.01 -11.92 14.55
C SER A 210 5.06 -11.73 13.45
N ILE A 211 5.10 -10.55 12.81
CA ILE A 211 6.03 -10.25 11.72
C ILE A 211 7.44 -10.06 12.30
N ASN A 212 8.41 -10.76 11.73
CA ASN A 212 9.80 -10.74 12.20
C ASN A 212 10.77 -10.43 11.05
N LYS A 213 12.06 -10.29 11.37
CA LYS A 213 13.11 -10.01 10.37
C LYS A 213 13.14 -11.00 9.20
N ASN A 214 12.88 -12.29 9.44
CA ASN A 214 12.85 -13.28 8.35
C ASN A 214 11.68 -13.07 7.39
N ASP A 215 10.53 -12.62 7.89
CA ASP A 215 9.40 -12.22 7.04
C ASP A 215 9.77 -11.03 6.14
N ILE A 216 10.43 -10.01 6.69
CA ILE A 216 10.90 -8.84 5.94
C ILE A 216 11.95 -9.23 4.90
N LYS A 217 12.94 -10.04 5.27
CA LYS A 217 13.97 -10.56 4.35
C LYS A 217 13.33 -11.30 3.17
N LYS A 218 12.42 -12.23 3.44
CA LYS A 218 11.73 -13.00 2.39
C LYS A 218 10.95 -12.07 1.45
N PHE A 219 10.19 -11.13 2.02
CA PHE A 219 9.44 -10.15 1.23
C PHE A 219 10.37 -9.28 0.37
N ALA A 220 11.45 -8.76 0.94
CA ALA A 220 12.41 -7.90 0.25
C ALA A 220 13.12 -8.62 -0.90
N ASN A 221 13.53 -9.88 -0.71
CA ASN A 221 14.20 -10.67 -1.76
C ASN A 221 13.28 -11.03 -2.94
N VAL A 222 11.97 -11.10 -2.71
CA VAL A 222 10.98 -11.26 -3.79
C VAL A 222 10.73 -9.92 -4.50
N THR A 223 10.68 -8.82 -3.73
CA THR A 223 10.33 -7.49 -4.23
C THR A 223 11.46 -6.84 -5.04
N PHE A 224 12.64 -6.69 -4.42
CA PHE A 224 13.74 -5.85 -4.89
C PHE A 224 14.73 -6.68 -5.70
N LYS A 225 14.26 -7.10 -6.87
CA LYS A 225 15.05 -7.75 -7.94
C LYS A 225 15.31 -6.73 -9.04
N ASP A 226 16.16 -7.08 -10.01
CA ASP A 226 16.56 -6.25 -11.16
C ASP A 226 15.45 -6.07 -12.23
N LYS A 227 14.18 -6.14 -11.81
CA LYS A 227 12.99 -5.92 -12.62
C LYS A 227 12.15 -4.85 -11.93
N PHE A 228 12.38 -3.61 -12.33
CA PHE A 228 11.74 -2.40 -11.82
C PHE A 228 11.61 -1.34 -12.92
N ILE A 229 10.68 -0.41 -12.73
CA ILE A 229 10.55 0.76 -13.58
C ILE A 229 11.34 1.90 -12.94
N GLN A 230 12.16 2.60 -13.70
CA GLN A 230 12.84 3.81 -13.28
C GLN A 230 12.54 4.94 -14.26
N ALA A 231 12.07 6.07 -13.73
CA ALA A 231 11.72 7.24 -14.52
C ALA A 231 12.46 8.46 -13.96
N SER A 232 13.02 9.28 -14.83
CA SER A 232 13.67 10.54 -14.47
C SER A 232 13.05 11.70 -15.27
N LEU A 233 12.67 12.76 -14.58
CA LEU A 233 12.34 14.05 -15.16
C LEU A 233 13.50 14.99 -14.85
N MET A 234 14.29 15.29 -15.87
CA MET A 234 15.48 16.14 -15.83
C MET A 234 15.12 17.58 -16.22
N PRO A 235 15.88 18.59 -15.77
CA PRO A 235 15.80 19.95 -16.32
C PRO A 235 15.96 19.96 -17.84
N LYS A 236 15.40 20.99 -18.46
CA LYS A 236 15.55 21.27 -19.89
C LYS A 236 17.00 21.51 -20.33
#